data_AF-A0A953SYA5-F1
#
_entry.id   AF-A0A953SYA5-F1
#
_cell.length_a   1.000
_cell.length_b   1.000
_cell.length_c   1.000
_cell.angle_alpha   90.00
_cell.angle_beta   90.00
_cell.angle_gamma   90.00
#
_symmetry.space_group_name_H-M   'P 1'
#
loop_
_entity.id
_entity.type
_entity.pdbx_description
1 polymer ?
#
loop_
_entity_poly.entity_id
_entity_poly.type
_entity_poly.pdbx_seq_one_letter_code
_entity_poly.pdbx_strand_id
1 'polypeptide(L)'
;MDQQDTDGLQASSTDAEQSELSKAEKKARKKEKKARKKKEKAEAKALKKATNTERGIETMFRTAGKNHIQLSQIADNKANIMLTINALIISASFTGLLPETGLHAELRLPLFLLMGVCFVSMSFATVSTLPKVTKGITTREECDRKEGNLLFFGNFHAMERDQYEMAMADMMKDREFLYGSMVRDLYYLGKVLARKYTLLRTSYLVFLIGFTAAVLYGVWAVETAGHVH
;
A
#
# COMPACT_ATOMS: atom_id res chain seq x y z
N MET A 1 -43.79 40.98 85.71
CA MET A 1 -43.94 41.50 84.34
C MET A 1 -42.65 41.21 83.60
N ASP A 2 -42.70 40.08 82.89
CA ASP A 2 -42.05 39.74 81.62
C ASP A 2 -40.59 40.14 81.36
N GLN A 3 -39.69 39.19 81.58
CA GLN A 3 -38.39 39.14 80.92
C GLN A 3 -37.87 37.68 80.90
N GLN A 4 -38.57 36.80 80.18
CA GLN A 4 -38.10 35.43 79.91
C GLN A 4 -38.27 34.96 78.44
N ASP A 5 -38.76 35.81 77.52
CA ASP A 5 -39.13 35.38 76.17
C ASP A 5 -38.21 35.85 75.03
N THR A 6 -36.94 36.22 75.28
CA THR A 6 -36.03 36.67 74.20
C THR A 6 -34.88 35.70 73.86
N ASP A 7 -34.53 34.76 74.72
CA ASP A 7 -33.36 33.87 74.48
C ASP A 7 -33.70 32.60 73.68
N GLY A 8 -34.98 32.20 73.62
CA GLY A 8 -35.43 31.05 72.81
C GLY A 8 -35.53 31.31 71.31
N LEU A 9 -35.51 32.59 70.89
CA LEU A 9 -35.73 32.98 69.50
C LEU A 9 -34.43 33.10 68.69
N GLN A 10 -33.29 33.38 69.34
CA GLN A 10 -31.99 33.49 68.66
C GLN A 10 -31.27 32.14 68.48
N ALA A 11 -31.38 31.20 69.43
CA ALA A 11 -30.75 29.87 69.33
C ALA A 11 -31.34 28.98 68.22
N SER A 12 -32.63 29.15 67.91
CA SER A 12 -33.36 28.46 66.84
C SER A 12 -32.90 28.86 65.42
N SER A 13 -32.49 30.12 65.25
CA SER A 13 -32.10 30.68 63.95
C SER A 13 -30.72 30.19 63.48
N THR A 14 -29.77 30.04 64.39
CA THR A 14 -28.38 29.61 64.11
C THR A 14 -28.25 28.13 63.74
N ASP A 15 -29.01 27.24 64.38
CA ASP A 15 -28.99 25.80 64.07
C ASP A 15 -29.68 25.49 62.73
N ALA A 16 -30.73 26.25 62.40
CA ALA A 16 -31.40 26.17 61.09
C ALA A 16 -30.49 26.67 59.96
N GLU A 17 -29.76 27.78 60.17
CA GLU A 17 -28.78 28.30 59.22
C GLU A 17 -27.60 27.34 59.00
N GLN A 18 -27.05 26.76 60.08
CA GLN A 18 -25.96 25.77 60.00
C GLN A 18 -26.39 24.47 59.31
N SER A 19 -27.64 24.03 59.52
CA SER A 19 -28.24 22.88 58.84
C SER A 19 -28.38 23.11 57.33
N GLU A 20 -28.88 24.28 56.93
CA GLU A 20 -29.06 24.64 55.52
C GLU A 20 -27.72 24.87 54.80
N LEU A 21 -26.73 25.49 55.46
CA LEU A 21 -25.35 25.61 54.99
C LEU A 21 -24.70 24.23 54.77
N SER A 22 -24.85 23.30 55.72
CA SER A 22 -24.29 21.93 55.58
C SER A 22 -24.93 21.13 54.44
N LYS A 23 -26.22 21.36 54.16
CA LYS A 23 -26.93 20.75 53.03
C LYS A 23 -26.47 21.37 51.71
N ALA A 24 -26.27 22.68 51.65
CA ALA A 24 -25.76 23.39 50.49
C ALA A 24 -24.33 22.92 50.13
N GLU A 25 -23.43 22.80 51.12
CA GLU A 25 -22.08 22.28 50.95
C GLU A 25 -22.06 20.83 50.47
N LYS A 26 -22.90 19.95 51.04
CA LYS A 26 -23.05 18.56 50.58
C LYS A 26 -23.55 18.51 49.12
N LYS A 27 -24.47 19.40 48.74
CA LYS A 27 -25.01 19.48 47.37
C LYS A 27 -23.98 20.02 46.38
N ALA A 28 -23.16 21.00 46.79
CA ALA A 28 -22.04 21.55 46.04
C ALA A 28 -20.96 20.48 45.81
N ARG A 29 -20.50 19.79 46.87
CA ARG A 29 -19.56 18.65 46.75
C ARG A 29 -20.08 17.54 45.85
N LYS A 30 -21.38 17.24 45.90
CA LYS A 30 -22.00 16.21 45.03
C LYS A 30 -22.07 16.65 43.56
N LYS A 31 -22.27 17.94 43.29
CA LYS A 31 -22.18 18.54 41.94
C LYS A 31 -20.75 18.52 41.41
N GLU A 32 -19.76 18.94 42.20
CA GLU A 32 -18.34 18.87 41.82
C GLU A 32 -17.89 17.44 41.52
N LYS A 33 -18.24 16.47 42.37
CA LYS A 33 -17.90 15.07 42.17
C LYS A 33 -18.54 14.49 40.91
N LYS A 34 -19.75 14.92 40.55
CA LYS A 34 -20.40 14.57 39.27
C LYS A 34 -19.73 15.26 38.07
N ALA A 35 -19.36 16.52 38.19
CA ALA A 35 -18.66 17.26 37.14
C ALA A 35 -17.28 16.67 36.85
N ARG A 36 -16.52 16.33 37.90
CA ARG A 36 -15.21 15.67 37.81
C ARG A 36 -15.31 14.29 37.15
N LYS A 37 -16.26 13.45 37.56
CA LYS A 37 -16.52 12.16 36.89
C LYS A 37 -16.91 12.31 35.42
N LYS A 38 -17.66 13.35 35.07
CA LYS A 38 -18.05 13.63 33.67
C LYS A 38 -16.84 14.07 32.84
N LYS A 39 -15.94 14.89 33.42
CA LYS A 39 -14.68 15.32 32.79
C LYS A 39 -13.72 14.14 32.59
N GLU A 40 -13.49 13.33 33.63
CA GLU A 40 -12.67 12.10 33.56
C GLU A 40 -13.21 11.12 32.50
N LYS A 41 -14.53 10.92 32.44
CA LYS A 41 -15.16 10.06 31.42
C LYS A 41 -15.04 10.62 30.00
N ALA A 42 -15.08 11.94 29.83
CA ALA A 42 -14.88 12.60 28.54
C ALA A 42 -13.43 12.50 28.07
N GLU A 43 -12.47 12.74 28.97
CA GLU A 43 -11.03 12.59 28.70
C GLU A 43 -10.66 11.14 28.37
N ALA A 44 -11.16 10.17 29.14
CA ALA A 44 -10.96 8.75 28.85
C ALA A 44 -11.56 8.34 27.49
N LYS A 45 -12.72 8.90 27.12
CA LYS A 45 -13.34 8.65 25.80
C LYS A 45 -12.55 9.29 24.66
N ALA A 46 -12.02 10.50 24.86
CA ALA A 46 -11.18 11.19 23.88
C ALA A 46 -9.84 10.46 23.67
N LEU A 47 -9.18 10.05 24.76
CA LEU A 47 -7.96 9.26 24.70
C LEU A 47 -8.19 7.93 23.99
N LYS A 48 -9.26 7.20 24.35
CA LYS A 48 -9.62 5.93 23.68
C LYS A 48 -9.88 6.13 22.18
N LYS A 49 -10.51 7.24 21.78
CA LYS A 49 -10.74 7.58 20.37
C LYS A 49 -9.41 7.84 19.65
N ALA A 50 -8.52 8.64 20.24
CA ALA A 50 -7.20 8.93 19.68
C ALA A 50 -6.36 7.66 19.50
N THR A 51 -6.27 6.82 20.53
CA THR A 51 -5.56 5.53 20.46
C THR A 51 -6.15 4.60 19.39
N ASN A 52 -7.48 4.54 19.28
CA ASN A 52 -8.12 3.75 18.22
C ASN A 52 -7.81 4.29 16.83
N THR A 53 -7.77 5.61 16.65
CA THR A 53 -7.39 6.25 15.39
C THR A 53 -5.95 5.92 15.01
N GLU A 54 -5.00 6.00 15.95
CA GLU A 54 -3.59 5.63 15.71
C GLU A 54 -3.43 4.18 15.29
N ARG A 55 -4.11 3.25 15.97
CA ARG A 55 -4.14 1.82 15.59
C ARG A 55 -4.76 1.60 14.22
N GLY A 56 -5.76 2.41 13.86
CA GLY A 56 -6.36 2.42 12.53
C GLY A 56 -5.36 2.84 11.45
N ILE A 57 -4.59 3.90 11.70
CA ILE A 57 -3.54 4.40 10.81
C ILE A 57 -2.44 3.35 10.64
N GLU A 58 -1.94 2.77 11.73
CA GLU A 58 -0.93 1.69 11.68
C GLU A 58 -1.43 0.48 10.87
N THR A 59 -2.68 0.05 11.15
CA THR A 59 -3.30 -1.07 10.43
C THR A 59 -3.48 -0.74 8.95
N MET A 60 -3.83 0.49 8.60
CA MET A 60 -3.93 0.94 7.22
C MET A 60 -2.58 0.84 6.51
N PHE A 61 -1.50 1.41 7.06
CA PHE A 61 -0.17 1.34 6.43
C PHE A 61 0.32 -0.09 6.29
N ARG A 62 0.17 -0.91 7.33
CA ARG A 62 0.50 -2.34 7.28
C ARG A 62 -0.28 -3.08 6.19
N THR A 63 -1.57 -2.82 6.07
CA THR A 63 -2.43 -3.49 5.09
C THR A 63 -2.09 -3.03 3.68
N ALA A 64 -1.91 -1.72 3.47
CA ALA A 64 -1.57 -1.15 2.18
C ALA A 64 -0.20 -1.65 1.69
N GLY A 65 0.82 -1.64 2.56
CA GLY A 65 2.14 -2.21 2.24
C GLY A 65 2.07 -3.70 1.86
N LYS A 66 1.35 -4.51 2.64
CA LYS A 66 1.11 -5.93 2.31
C LYS A 66 0.42 -6.09 0.94
N ASN A 67 -0.62 -5.31 0.67
CA ASN A 67 -1.35 -5.37 -0.59
C ASN A 67 -0.43 -5.06 -1.78
N HIS A 68 0.44 -4.05 -1.68
CA HIS A 68 1.37 -3.73 -2.77
C HIS A 68 2.42 -4.83 -3.00
N ILE A 69 2.95 -5.43 -1.93
CA ILE A 69 3.86 -6.58 -2.05
C ILE A 69 3.15 -7.75 -2.75
N GLN A 70 1.92 -8.07 -2.32
CA GLN A 70 1.11 -9.11 -2.94
C GLN A 70 0.80 -8.82 -4.42
N LEU A 71 0.42 -7.58 -4.75
CA LEU A 71 0.17 -7.19 -6.14
C LEU A 71 1.45 -7.29 -6.99
N SER A 72 2.62 -6.94 -6.43
CA SER A 72 3.89 -7.14 -7.14
C SER A 72 4.13 -8.63 -7.40
N GLN A 73 3.93 -9.49 -6.41
CA GLN A 73 4.07 -10.95 -6.57
C GLN A 73 3.10 -11.50 -7.62
N ILE A 74 1.85 -11.01 -7.66
CA ILE A 74 0.88 -11.38 -8.68
C ILE A 74 1.36 -10.97 -10.07
N ALA A 75 1.92 -9.76 -10.22
CA ALA A 75 2.47 -9.30 -11.49
C ALA A 75 3.66 -10.17 -11.94
N ASP A 76 4.58 -10.45 -11.02
CA ASP A 76 5.76 -11.29 -11.29
C ASP A 76 5.35 -12.72 -11.68
N ASN A 77 4.32 -13.28 -11.01
CA ASN A 77 3.76 -14.58 -11.37
C ASN A 77 3.11 -14.57 -12.76
N LYS A 78 2.34 -13.54 -13.11
CA LYS A 78 1.74 -13.41 -14.45
C LYS A 78 2.80 -13.26 -15.54
N ALA A 79 3.89 -12.53 -15.27
CA ALA A 79 5.02 -12.43 -16.18
C ALA A 79 5.67 -13.81 -16.39
N ASN A 80 5.92 -14.56 -15.33
CA ASN A 80 6.48 -15.92 -15.42
C ASN A 80 5.58 -16.87 -16.22
N ILE A 81 4.25 -16.78 -16.05
CA ILE A 81 3.29 -17.55 -16.87
C ILE A 81 3.43 -17.18 -18.36
N MET A 82 3.51 -15.89 -18.69
CA MET A 82 3.71 -15.44 -20.09
C MET A 82 5.04 -15.93 -20.67
N LEU A 83 6.13 -15.89 -19.90
CA LEU A 83 7.43 -16.41 -20.32
C LEU A 83 7.35 -17.91 -20.64
N THR A 84 6.73 -18.70 -19.76
CA THR A 84 6.58 -20.15 -19.95
C THR A 84 5.75 -20.48 -21.18
N ILE A 85 4.59 -19.83 -21.36
CA ILE A 85 3.72 -20.07 -22.53
C ILE A 85 4.47 -19.73 -23.84
N ASN A 86 5.12 -18.57 -23.90
CA ASN A 86 5.87 -18.17 -25.10
C ASN A 86 7.04 -19.12 -25.38
N ALA A 87 7.76 -19.56 -24.35
CA ALA A 87 8.85 -20.52 -24.52
C ALA A 87 8.35 -21.87 -25.05
N LEU A 88 7.21 -22.38 -24.55
CA LEU A 88 6.59 -23.60 -25.04
C LEU A 88 6.17 -23.48 -26.52
N ILE A 89 5.56 -22.35 -26.91
CA ILE A 89 5.13 -22.10 -28.29
C ILE A 89 6.34 -22.03 -29.23
N ILE A 90 7.40 -21.30 -28.83
CA ILE A 90 8.64 -21.21 -29.59
C ILE A 90 9.26 -22.60 -29.76
N SER A 91 9.34 -23.39 -28.68
CA SER A 91 9.89 -24.75 -28.73
C SER A 91 9.09 -25.65 -29.67
N ALA A 92 7.76 -25.63 -29.61
CA ALA A 92 6.90 -26.45 -30.47
C ALA A 92 6.99 -26.00 -31.94
N SER A 93 7.01 -24.69 -32.18
CA SER A 93 7.14 -24.11 -33.52
C SER A 93 8.50 -24.43 -34.13
N PHE A 94 9.58 -24.38 -33.33
CA PHE A 94 10.91 -24.75 -33.78
C PHE A 94 10.98 -26.23 -34.22
N THR A 95 10.37 -27.15 -33.47
CA THR A 95 10.27 -28.56 -33.88
C THR A 95 9.54 -28.71 -35.22
N GLY A 96 8.46 -27.94 -35.44
CA GLY A 96 7.73 -27.94 -36.72
C GLY A 96 8.55 -27.41 -37.91
N LEU A 97 9.61 -26.62 -37.68
CA LEU A 97 10.50 -26.13 -38.74
C LEU A 97 11.55 -27.16 -39.17
N LEU A 98 11.70 -28.27 -38.43
CA LEU A 98 12.70 -29.29 -38.77
C LEU A 98 12.35 -29.95 -40.11
N PRO A 99 13.34 -30.15 -41.02
CA PRO A 99 13.13 -30.72 -42.34
C PRO A 99 12.45 -32.10 -42.32
N GLU A 100 12.70 -32.88 -41.27
CA GLU A 100 12.18 -34.24 -41.02
C GLU A 100 10.64 -34.29 -40.89
N THR A 101 9.97 -33.17 -40.63
CA THR A 101 8.52 -33.15 -40.36
C THR A 101 7.64 -33.14 -41.62
N GLY A 102 8.24 -32.97 -42.81
CA GLY A 102 7.49 -32.88 -44.07
C GLY A 102 6.53 -31.68 -44.15
N LEU A 103 6.72 -30.66 -43.31
CA LEU A 103 5.83 -29.51 -43.22
C LEU A 103 5.80 -28.73 -44.55
N HIS A 104 4.59 -28.42 -45.04
CA HIS A 104 4.41 -27.60 -46.24
C HIS A 104 5.18 -26.29 -46.12
N ALA A 105 5.88 -25.89 -47.18
CA ALA A 105 6.69 -24.66 -47.21
C ALA A 105 5.87 -23.42 -46.80
N GLU A 106 4.58 -23.43 -47.09
CA GLU A 106 3.61 -22.37 -46.78
C GLU A 106 3.36 -22.16 -45.28
N LEU A 107 3.53 -23.20 -44.44
CA LEU A 107 3.44 -23.07 -42.98
C LEU A 107 4.70 -22.45 -42.35
N ARG A 108 5.80 -22.41 -43.09
CA ARG A 108 7.09 -21.92 -42.57
C ARG A 108 7.03 -20.45 -42.20
N LEU A 109 6.42 -19.61 -43.06
CA LEU A 109 6.31 -18.17 -42.81
C LEU A 109 5.41 -17.83 -41.61
N PRO A 110 4.20 -18.41 -41.46
CA PRO A 110 3.38 -18.26 -40.24
C PRO A 110 4.11 -18.68 -38.97
N LEU A 111 4.89 -19.77 -38.99
CA LEU A 111 5.66 -20.23 -37.83
C LEU A 111 6.76 -19.23 -37.41
N PHE A 112 7.50 -18.67 -38.37
CA PHE A 112 8.49 -17.62 -38.07
C PHE A 112 7.83 -16.35 -37.51
N LEU A 113 6.68 -15.95 -38.07
CA LEU A 113 5.92 -14.81 -37.57
C LEU A 113 5.45 -15.05 -36.13
N LEU A 114 4.92 -16.24 -35.84
CA LEU A 114 4.50 -16.66 -34.50
C LEU A 114 5.65 -16.63 -33.50
N MET A 115 6.81 -17.17 -33.87
CA MET A 115 8.02 -17.12 -33.03
C MET A 115 8.46 -15.67 -32.76
N GLY A 116 8.42 -14.81 -33.78
CA GLY A 116 8.72 -13.38 -33.63
C GLY A 116 7.80 -12.68 -32.64
N VAL A 117 6.48 -12.90 -32.75
CA VAL A 117 5.49 -12.37 -31.80
C VAL A 117 5.76 -12.86 -30.38
N CYS A 118 6.01 -14.16 -30.20
CA CYS A 118 6.30 -14.74 -28.90
C CYS A 118 7.57 -14.12 -28.29
N PHE A 119 8.61 -13.90 -29.10
CA PHE A 119 9.85 -13.26 -28.65
C PHE A 119 9.63 -11.80 -28.20
N VAL A 120 8.88 -11.01 -28.97
CA VAL A 120 8.56 -9.62 -28.59
C VAL A 120 7.73 -9.59 -27.31
N SER A 121 6.69 -10.42 -27.21
CA SER A 121 5.88 -10.53 -25.99
C SER A 121 6.72 -10.95 -24.78
N MET A 122 7.58 -11.96 -24.95
CA MET A 122 8.49 -12.46 -23.91
C MET A 122 9.42 -11.34 -23.42
N SER A 123 9.95 -10.52 -24.34
CA SER A 123 10.81 -9.38 -24.00
C SER A 123 10.11 -8.38 -23.07
N PHE A 124 8.85 -8.02 -23.34
CA PHE A 124 8.09 -7.14 -22.45
C PHE A 124 7.82 -7.77 -21.07
N ALA A 125 7.53 -9.07 -21.03
CA ALA A 125 7.34 -9.80 -19.76
C ALA A 125 8.63 -9.81 -18.94
N THR A 126 9.79 -10.08 -19.54
CA THR A 126 11.10 -10.04 -18.87
C THR A 126 11.44 -8.64 -18.34
N VAL A 127 11.19 -7.59 -19.12
CA VAL A 127 11.43 -6.20 -18.64
C VAL A 127 10.53 -5.85 -17.45
N SER A 128 9.35 -6.47 -17.32
CA SER A 128 8.46 -6.25 -16.18
C SER A 128 8.96 -6.87 -14.87
N THR A 129 9.77 -7.93 -14.94
CA THR A 129 10.34 -8.61 -13.76
C THR A 129 11.73 -8.08 -13.39
N LEU A 130 12.37 -7.30 -14.26
CA LEU A 130 13.69 -6.75 -14.02
C LEU A 130 13.68 -5.78 -12.81
N PRO A 131 14.56 -5.96 -11.80
CA PRO A 131 14.67 -5.02 -10.70
C PRO A 131 15.20 -3.68 -11.19
N LYS A 132 14.62 -2.57 -10.72
CA LYS A 132 15.14 -1.22 -11.01
C LYS A 132 16.06 -0.74 -9.90
N VAL A 133 17.26 -0.33 -10.29
CA VAL A 133 18.18 0.40 -9.41
C VAL A 133 17.68 1.83 -9.21
N THR A 134 17.61 2.25 -7.95
CA THR A 134 17.30 3.63 -7.53
C THR A 134 18.59 4.32 -7.10
N LYS A 135 18.59 5.66 -7.05
CA LYS A 135 19.81 6.49 -6.90
C LYS A 135 20.53 6.31 -5.55
N GLY A 136 19.95 5.61 -4.57
CA GLY A 136 20.68 5.05 -3.44
C GLY A 136 20.91 5.94 -2.22
N ILE A 137 20.70 7.26 -2.34
CA ILE A 137 21.12 8.24 -1.35
C ILE A 137 19.96 9.19 -1.01
N THR A 138 19.66 9.32 0.29
CA THR A 138 18.84 10.38 0.88
C THR A 138 19.79 11.35 1.56
N THR A 139 19.75 12.62 1.18
CA THR A 139 20.66 13.61 1.76
C THR A 139 20.18 14.08 3.13
N ARG A 140 21.09 14.60 3.95
CA ARG A 140 20.76 15.14 5.28
C ARG A 140 19.78 16.32 5.19
N GLU A 141 19.93 17.17 4.17
CA GLU A 141 18.99 18.26 3.89
C GLU A 141 17.56 17.76 3.59
N GLU A 142 17.42 16.64 2.88
CA GLU A 142 16.10 16.04 2.62
C GLU A 142 15.48 15.45 3.88
N CYS A 143 16.29 14.93 4.81
CA CYS A 143 15.82 14.50 6.13
C CYS A 143 15.37 15.71 6.97
N ASP A 144 16.16 16.79 6.97
CA ASP A 144 15.85 18.02 7.71
C ASP A 144 14.58 18.70 7.17
N ARG A 145 14.34 18.64 5.85
CA ARG A 145 13.08 19.09 5.22
C ARG A 145 11.93 18.09 5.36
N LYS A 146 12.12 16.95 6.04
CA LYS A 146 11.14 15.85 6.16
C LYS A 146 10.66 15.28 4.82
N GLU A 147 11.48 15.36 3.78
CA GLU A 147 11.18 14.91 2.41
C GLU A 147 11.83 13.57 2.06
N GLY A 148 12.87 13.19 2.80
CA GLY A 148 13.57 11.91 2.64
C GLY A 148 12.65 10.71 2.86
N ASN A 149 12.80 9.66 2.05
CA ASN A 149 12.13 8.37 2.26
C ASN A 149 13.16 7.32 2.69
N LEU A 150 13.43 7.28 3.99
CA LEU A 150 14.35 6.34 4.65
C LEU A 150 13.77 4.92 4.78
N LEU A 151 12.47 4.74 4.56
CA LEU A 151 11.82 3.42 4.63
C LEU A 151 12.05 2.60 3.36
N PHE A 152 12.35 3.28 2.24
CA PHE A 152 12.63 2.62 0.98
C PHE A 152 14.12 2.28 0.86
N PHE A 153 14.42 0.97 0.77
CA PHE A 153 15.80 0.46 0.67
C PHE A 153 16.62 1.14 -0.42
N GLY A 154 16.00 1.45 -1.55
CA GLY A 154 16.66 2.08 -2.69
C GLY A 154 17.11 3.53 -2.46
N ASN A 155 16.74 4.13 -1.33
CA ASN A 155 17.11 5.50 -0.95
C ASN A 155 18.09 5.55 0.24
N PHE A 156 18.34 4.43 0.92
CA PHE A 156 19.29 4.39 2.04
C PHE A 156 20.43 3.37 1.87
N HIS A 157 20.39 2.46 0.88
CA HIS A 157 21.40 1.38 0.77
C HIS A 157 22.85 1.86 0.62
N ALA A 158 23.07 3.12 0.20
CA ALA A 158 24.40 3.72 0.07
C ALA A 158 24.71 4.75 1.17
N MET A 159 23.87 4.84 2.22
CA MET A 159 24.12 5.71 3.37
C MET A 159 25.08 5.05 4.36
N GLU A 160 25.88 5.87 5.05
CA GLU A 160 26.67 5.44 6.19
C GLU A 160 25.76 5.05 7.36
N ARG A 161 26.13 4.00 8.09
CA ARG A 161 25.34 3.45 9.21
C ARG A 161 24.97 4.52 10.25
N ASP A 162 25.94 5.32 10.69
CA ASP A 162 25.74 6.30 11.75
C ASP A 162 24.75 7.40 11.33
N GLN A 163 24.81 7.80 10.05
CA GLN A 163 23.89 8.77 9.47
C GLN A 163 22.48 8.21 9.36
N TYR A 164 22.35 6.94 8.97
CA TYR A 164 21.07 6.25 8.90
C TYR A 164 20.44 6.07 10.29
N GLU A 165 21.22 5.63 11.29
CA GLU A 165 20.74 5.48 12.68
C GLU A 165 20.22 6.80 13.25
N MET A 166 20.96 7.90 13.05
CA MET A 166 20.54 9.24 13.48
C MET A 166 19.25 9.68 12.79
N ALA A 167 19.19 9.59 11.46
CA ALA A 167 18.01 9.99 10.69
C ALA A 167 16.75 9.15 11.03
N MET A 168 16.93 7.86 11.28
CA MET A 168 15.85 6.98 11.76
C MET A 168 15.38 7.36 13.16
N ALA A 169 16.32 7.69 14.07
CA ALA A 169 15.97 8.13 15.42
C ALA A 169 15.17 9.44 15.40
N ASP A 170 15.52 10.37 14.51
CA ASP A 170 14.80 11.63 14.34
C ASP A 170 13.41 11.40 13.73
N MET A 171 13.30 10.54 12.72
CA MET A 171 12.01 10.15 12.13
C MET A 171 11.08 9.47 13.14
N MET A 172 11.61 8.61 14.03
CA MET A 172 10.78 7.94 15.05
C MET A 172 10.22 8.90 16.12
N LYS A 173 10.88 10.04 16.34
CA LYS A 173 10.43 11.06 17.31
C LYS A 173 9.38 12.01 16.71
N ASP A 174 9.44 12.24 15.40
CA ASP A 174 8.53 13.14 14.68
C ASP A 174 7.45 12.37 13.91
N ARG A 175 6.21 12.45 14.39
CA ARG A 175 5.05 11.80 13.76
C ARG A 175 4.76 12.29 12.35
N GLU A 176 4.94 13.58 12.09
CA GLU A 176 4.71 14.15 10.76
C GLU A 176 5.74 13.60 9.78
N PHE A 177 7.00 13.51 10.20
CA PHE A 177 8.05 12.90 9.38
C PHE A 177 7.81 11.41 9.16
N LEU A 178 7.48 10.64 10.20
CA LEU A 178 7.20 9.21 10.10
C LEU A 178 6.03 8.90 9.16
N TYR A 179 4.87 9.55 9.36
CA TYR A 179 3.71 9.33 8.51
C TYR A 179 3.96 9.83 7.09
N GLY A 180 4.63 10.98 6.91
CA GLY A 180 5.02 11.49 5.60
C GLY A 180 5.92 10.51 4.83
N SER A 181 6.89 9.91 5.50
CA SER A 181 7.77 8.88 4.92
C SER A 181 6.99 7.62 4.51
N MET A 182 6.07 7.13 5.34
CA MET A 182 5.23 5.98 4.98
C MET A 182 4.29 6.27 3.79
N VAL A 183 3.74 7.48 3.70
CA VAL A 183 2.91 7.89 2.55
C VAL A 183 3.75 7.91 1.27
N ARG A 184 4.96 8.50 1.32
CA ARG A 184 5.88 8.51 0.18
C ARG A 184 6.27 7.11 -0.25
N ASP A 185 6.59 6.23 0.70
CA ASP A 185 6.93 4.84 0.41
C ASP A 185 5.79 4.13 -0.33
N LEU A 186 4.56 4.26 0.19
CA LEU A 186 3.37 3.69 -0.44
C LEU A 186 3.14 4.23 -1.86
N TYR A 187 3.34 5.54 -2.06
CA TYR A 187 3.24 6.18 -3.37
C TYR A 187 4.25 5.61 -4.38
N TYR A 188 5.53 5.50 -3.98
CA TYR A 188 6.57 4.96 -4.86
C TYR A 188 6.36 3.48 -5.16
N LEU A 189 5.93 2.69 -4.16
CA LEU A 189 5.58 1.29 -4.34
C LEU A 189 4.43 1.13 -5.35
N GLY A 190 3.42 2.00 -5.27
CA GLY A 190 2.35 2.09 -6.27
C GLY A 190 2.84 2.46 -7.68
N LYS A 191 3.76 3.41 -7.79
CA LYS A 191 4.34 3.83 -9.08
C LYS A 191 5.14 2.71 -9.77
N VAL A 192 5.93 1.96 -9.00
CA VAL A 192 6.67 0.79 -9.51
C VAL A 192 5.69 -0.28 -9.98
N LEU A 193 4.66 -0.55 -9.20
CA LEU A 193 3.63 -1.52 -9.53
C LEU A 193 2.88 -1.16 -10.82
N ALA A 194 2.44 0.10 -10.95
CA ALA A 194 1.77 0.58 -12.15
C ALA A 194 2.60 0.31 -13.41
N ARG A 195 3.91 0.57 -13.36
CA ARG A 195 4.80 0.30 -14.49
C ARG A 195 4.91 -1.20 -14.81
N LYS A 196 5.04 -2.08 -13.81
CA LYS A 196 5.04 -3.54 -14.03
C LYS A 196 3.77 -3.98 -14.75
N TYR A 197 2.61 -3.50 -14.28
CA TYR A 197 1.31 -3.81 -14.88
C TYR A 197 1.16 -3.25 -16.29
N THR A 198 1.69 -2.06 -16.60
CA THR A 198 1.67 -1.52 -17.97
C THR A 198 2.49 -2.37 -18.93
N LEU A 199 3.74 -2.72 -18.56
CA LEU A 199 4.61 -3.56 -19.39
C LEU A 199 4.00 -4.96 -19.61
N LEU A 200 3.45 -5.54 -18.55
CA LEU A 200 2.77 -6.81 -18.61
C LEU A 200 1.55 -6.73 -19.54
N ARG A 201 0.70 -5.70 -19.38
CA ARG A 201 -0.45 -5.50 -20.27
C ARG A 201 -0.03 -5.40 -21.74
N THR A 202 1.05 -4.69 -22.05
CA THR A 202 1.60 -4.62 -23.41
C THR A 202 2.07 -5.99 -23.90
N SER A 203 2.77 -6.77 -23.07
CA SER A 203 3.19 -8.14 -23.40
C SER A 203 2.00 -9.03 -23.79
N TYR A 204 0.92 -9.01 -23.00
CA TYR A 204 -0.30 -9.77 -23.28
C TYR A 204 -1.00 -9.29 -24.56
N LEU A 205 -1.06 -7.98 -24.79
CA LEU A 205 -1.70 -7.41 -25.97
C LEU A 205 -0.94 -7.79 -27.26
N VAL A 206 0.39 -7.65 -27.24
CA VAL A 206 1.26 -8.05 -28.36
C VAL A 206 1.12 -9.53 -28.63
N PHE A 207 1.16 -10.37 -27.58
CA PHE A 207 0.95 -11.80 -27.73
C PHE A 207 -0.40 -12.12 -28.37
N LEU A 208 -1.49 -11.58 -27.82
CA LEU A 208 -2.84 -11.90 -28.26
C LEU A 208 -3.05 -11.49 -29.72
N ILE A 209 -2.75 -10.24 -30.07
CA ILE A 209 -2.96 -9.73 -31.43
C ILE A 209 -2.06 -10.48 -32.42
N GLY A 210 -0.77 -10.64 -32.09
CA GLY A 210 0.17 -11.28 -32.98
C GLY A 210 -0.09 -12.79 -33.14
N PHE A 211 -0.49 -13.48 -32.07
CA PHE A 211 -0.87 -14.89 -32.12
C PHE A 211 -2.09 -15.10 -33.02
N THR A 212 -3.15 -14.31 -32.83
CA THR A 212 -4.34 -14.39 -33.68
C THR A 212 -4.00 -14.08 -35.13
N ALA A 213 -3.20 -13.05 -35.40
CA ALA A 213 -2.75 -12.72 -36.76
C ALA A 213 -1.94 -13.86 -37.40
N ALA A 214 -1.03 -14.49 -36.65
CA ALA A 214 -0.22 -15.61 -37.12
C ALA A 214 -1.08 -16.83 -37.48
N VAL A 215 -2.06 -17.16 -36.64
CA VAL A 215 -2.98 -18.27 -36.88
C VAL A 215 -3.84 -18.01 -38.11
N LEU A 216 -4.44 -16.83 -38.23
CA LEU A 216 -5.26 -16.47 -39.39
C LEU A 216 -4.46 -16.50 -40.69
N TYR A 217 -3.23 -15.99 -40.65
CA TYR A 217 -2.32 -16.02 -41.78
C TYR A 217 -1.93 -17.46 -42.15
N GLY A 218 -1.69 -18.33 -41.17
CA GLY A 218 -1.43 -19.75 -41.40
C GLY A 218 -2.59 -20.47 -42.07
N VAL A 219 -3.83 -20.24 -41.61
CA VAL A 219 -5.04 -20.81 -42.24
C VAL A 219 -5.18 -20.34 -43.68
N TRP A 220 -5.05 -19.03 -43.90
CA TRP A 220 -5.13 -18.45 -45.24
C TRP A 220 -4.06 -19.01 -46.19
N ALA A 221 -2.82 -19.13 -45.72
CA ALA A 221 -1.73 -19.70 -46.51
C ALA A 221 -2.02 -21.15 -46.94
N VAL A 222 -2.54 -21.98 -46.03
CA VAL A 222 -2.95 -23.37 -46.33
C VAL A 222 -4.07 -23.42 -47.36
N GLU A 223 -5.11 -22.60 -47.20
CA GLU A 223 -6.26 -22.57 -48.11
C GLU A 223 -5.84 -22.15 -49.52
N THR A 224 -4.99 -21.12 -49.65
CA THR A 224 -4.45 -20.71 -50.96
C THR A 224 -3.59 -21.78 -51.61
N ALA A 225 -2.79 -22.52 -50.83
CA ALA A 225 -1.95 -23.60 -51.34
C ALA A 225 -2.78 -24.80 -51.81
N GLY A 226 -3.88 -25.11 -51.11
CA GLY A 226 -4.81 -26.17 -51.48
C GLY A 226 -5.63 -25.88 -52.74
N HIS A 227 -5.76 -24.60 -53.14
CA HIS A 227 -6.42 -24.20 -54.38
C HIS A 227 -5.51 -24.18 -55.62
N VAL A 228 -4.19 -24.28 -55.43
CA VAL A 228 -3.18 -24.21 -56.52
C VAL A 228 -2.77 -25.59 -57.03
N HIS A 229 -3.18 -26.66 -56.34
CA HIS A 229 -2.98 -28.06 -56.73
C HIS A 229 -4.31 -28.73 -57.09
#